data_AF-A0A6A5GK99-F1
#
_entry.id   AF-A0A6A5GK99-F1
#
_cell.length_a   1.000
_cell.length_b   1.000
_cell.length_c   1.000
_cell.angle_alpha   90.00
_cell.angle_beta   90.00
_cell.angle_gamma   90.00
#
_symmetry.space_group_name_H-M   'P 1'
#
loop_
_entity.id
_entity.type
_entity.pdbx_description
1 polymer ?
#
loop_
_entity_poly.entity_id
_entity_poly.type
_entity_poly.pdbx_seq_one_letter_code
_entity_poly.pdbx_strand_id
1 'polypeptide(L)'
;MVELSLGVFFRSFNASKVILCACLLIFLALFTLKLDGRVTFSYAFVFAPLWACNLIVFVGAIVGICSFCSKPPSRNEIMMRVDFMAMLITATEHLFLCAFVSLVFVKLEFDYLFEPGYPLPWTIVFCPLFSLSILSIGIAVWSLRHDKPFEFEFFYAINIVQLVFIAFKLDKQVKL
;
A
#
# COMPACT_ATOMS: atom_id res chain seq x y z
N MET A 1 14.31 35.90 -8.47
CA MET A 1 14.89 35.09 -7.38
C MET A 1 13.71 34.56 -6.59
N VAL A 2 13.35 33.29 -6.75
CA VAL A 2 12.20 32.69 -6.07
C VAL A 2 12.60 32.47 -4.62
N GLU A 3 12.13 33.32 -3.71
CA GLU A 3 12.21 33.05 -2.28
C GLU A 3 11.34 31.83 -1.98
N LEU A 4 11.97 30.67 -1.91
CA LEU A 4 11.33 29.44 -1.49
C LEU A 4 11.04 29.58 0.01
N SER A 5 9.89 30.14 0.36
CA SER A 5 9.46 30.24 1.75
C SER A 5 9.23 28.83 2.28
N LEU A 6 10.24 28.29 2.98
CA LEU A 6 10.18 26.99 3.66
C LEU A 6 8.90 26.87 4.50
N GLY A 7 8.47 27.98 5.12
CA GLY A 7 7.23 28.02 5.91
C GLY A 7 5.97 27.75 5.10
N VAL A 8 5.87 28.23 3.87
CA VAL A 8 4.74 27.94 2.97
C VAL A 8 4.82 26.49 2.47
N PHE A 9 6.02 26.02 2.13
CA PHE A 9 6.28 24.64 1.73
C PHE A 9 5.89 23.63 2.83
N PHE A 10 6.27 23.89 4.08
CA PHE A 10 5.90 23.07 5.24
C PHE A 10 4.40 23.14 5.59
N ARG A 11 3.71 24.24 5.29
CA ARG A 11 2.26 24.37 5.53
C ARG A 11 1.42 23.58 4.53
N SER A 12 1.89 23.44 3.29
CA SER A 12 1.31 22.56 2.27
C SER A 12 1.77 21.10 2.39
N PHE A 13 2.60 20.79 3.38
CA PHE A 13 3.27 19.50 3.49
C PHE A 13 2.32 18.43 4.01
N ASN A 14 1.86 17.58 3.11
CA ASN A 14 1.15 16.37 3.50
C ASN A 14 2.17 15.32 3.99
N ALA A 15 2.44 15.34 5.29
CA ALA A 15 3.47 14.50 5.92
C ALA A 15 3.28 13.00 5.62
N SER A 16 2.03 12.51 5.54
CA SER A 16 1.78 11.10 5.24
C SER A 16 2.17 10.75 3.80
N LYS A 17 1.84 11.60 2.82
CA LYS A 17 2.27 11.42 1.42
C LYS A 17 3.80 11.42 1.29
N VAL A 18 4.49 12.31 2.01
CA VAL A 18 5.95 12.36 1.96
C VAL A 18 6.59 11.13 2.58
N ILE A 19 6.09 10.67 3.74
CA ILE A 19 6.58 9.42 4.36
C ILE A 19 6.38 8.24 3.40
N LEU A 20 5.21 8.13 2.78
CA LEU A 20 4.94 7.08 1.79
C LEU A 20 5.90 7.15 0.61
N CYS A 21 6.08 8.33 -0.01
CA CYS A 21 7.02 8.51 -1.11
C CYS A 21 8.46 8.18 -0.70
N ALA A 22 8.89 8.59 0.50
CA ALA A 22 10.22 8.28 1.02
C ALA A 22 10.41 6.76 1.21
N CYS A 23 9.44 6.08 1.82
CA CYS A 23 9.46 4.61 1.97
C CYS A 23 9.52 3.90 0.61
N LEU A 24 8.74 4.35 -0.37
CA LEU A 24 8.75 3.79 -1.73
C LEU A 24 10.08 4.02 -2.45
N LEU A 25 10.68 5.22 -2.33
CA LEU A 25 11.97 5.53 -2.94
C LEU A 25 13.11 4.71 -2.32
N ILE A 26 13.13 4.57 -0.99
CA ILE A 26 14.11 3.74 -0.29
C ILE A 26 13.94 2.27 -0.70
N PHE A 27 12.70 1.76 -0.71
CA PHE A 27 12.41 0.41 -1.20
C PHE A 27 12.92 0.21 -2.62
N LEU A 28 12.59 1.13 -3.54
CA LEU A 28 12.98 1.02 -4.94
C LEU A 28 14.51 0.98 -5.09
N ALA A 29 15.23 1.87 -4.39
CA ALA A 29 16.69 1.91 -4.43
C ALA A 29 17.32 0.61 -3.87
N LEU A 30 16.82 0.11 -2.74
CA LEU A 30 17.30 -1.16 -2.16
C LEU A 30 16.96 -2.35 -3.08
N PHE A 31 15.78 -2.35 -3.67
CA PHE A 31 15.31 -3.42 -4.53
C PHE A 31 16.12 -3.49 -5.84
N THR A 32 16.39 -2.35 -6.49
CA THR A 32 17.24 -2.33 -7.69
C THR A 32 18.67 -2.75 -7.37
N LEU A 33 19.25 -2.29 -6.26
CA LEU A 33 20.58 -2.72 -5.83
C LEU A 33 20.67 -4.22 -5.54
N LYS A 34 19.59 -4.80 -5.01
CA LYS A 34 19.49 -6.24 -4.75
C LYS A 34 19.39 -7.02 -6.07
N LEU A 35 18.57 -6.55 -7.02
CA LEU A 35 18.43 -7.16 -8.34
C LEU A 35 19.74 -7.10 -9.15
N ASP A 36 20.51 -6.02 -9.01
CA ASP A 36 21.82 -5.86 -9.65
C ASP A 36 22.93 -6.71 -8.99
N GLY A 37 22.61 -7.48 -7.96
CA GLY A 37 23.57 -8.32 -7.22
C GLY A 37 24.63 -7.52 -6.46
N ARG A 38 24.45 -6.20 -6.30
CA ARG A 38 25.40 -5.31 -5.59
C ARG A 38 25.33 -5.47 -4.07
N VAL A 39 24.21 -6.00 -3.56
CA VAL A 39 23.92 -6.12 -2.13
C VAL A 39 23.50 -7.55 -1.77
N THR A 40 24.12 -8.12 -0.74
CA THR A 40 23.86 -9.51 -0.30
C THR A 40 22.79 -9.65 0.77
N PHE A 41 22.23 -8.56 1.31
CA PHE A 41 21.21 -8.58 2.35
C PHE A 41 19.97 -9.40 1.96
N SER A 42 19.31 -10.04 2.94
CA SER A 42 18.02 -10.71 2.76
C SER A 42 16.97 -9.75 2.19
N TYR A 43 16.01 -10.27 1.43
CA TYR A 43 14.88 -9.47 0.95
C TYR A 43 14.11 -8.83 2.11
N ALA A 44 14.16 -9.39 3.33
CA ALA A 44 13.54 -8.78 4.50
C ALA A 44 14.03 -7.34 4.75
N PHE A 45 15.32 -7.07 4.57
CA PHE A 45 15.86 -5.72 4.74
C PHE A 45 15.41 -4.77 3.61
N VAL A 46 15.27 -5.30 2.39
CA VAL A 46 14.80 -4.55 1.23
C VAL A 46 13.35 -4.11 1.40
N PHE A 47 12.48 -4.99 1.93
CA PHE A 47 11.06 -4.72 2.14
C PHE A 47 10.74 -3.96 3.44
N ALA A 48 11.70 -3.83 4.36
CA ALA A 48 11.52 -3.17 5.65
C ALA A 48 10.90 -1.76 5.59
N PRO A 49 11.27 -0.86 4.63
CA PRO A 49 10.64 0.46 4.52
C PRO A 49 9.13 0.39 4.26
N LEU A 50 8.67 -0.59 3.48
CA LEU A 50 7.24 -0.77 3.17
C LEU A 50 6.48 -1.34 4.37
N TRP A 51 7.06 -2.31 5.08
CA TRP A 51 6.45 -2.82 6.31
C TRP A 51 6.37 -1.75 7.39
N ALA A 52 7.40 -0.92 7.55
CA ALA A 52 7.38 0.21 8.48
C ALA A 52 6.24 1.18 8.18
N CYS A 53 6.02 1.52 6.90
CA CYS A 53 4.90 2.36 6.48
C CYS A 53 3.53 1.74 6.86
N ASN A 54 3.33 0.45 6.57
CA ASN A 54 2.10 -0.25 6.95
C ASN A 54 1.91 -0.32 8.47
N LEU A 55 2.97 -0.56 9.25
CA LEU A 55 2.90 -0.59 10.71
C LEU A 55 2.44 0.75 11.29
N ILE A 56 2.92 1.88 10.76
CA ILE A 56 2.48 3.21 11.21
C ILE A 56 0.96 3.37 11.00
N VAL A 57 0.45 2.93 9.84
CA VAL A 57 -0.99 3.00 9.54
C VAL A 57 -1.79 2.09 10.48
N PHE A 58 -1.33 0.87 10.73
CA PHE A 58 -2.02 -0.05 11.65
C PHE A 58 -2.02 0.45 13.09
N VAL A 59 -0.92 1.02 13.57
CA VAL A 59 -0.87 1.66 14.89
C VAL A 59 -1.87 2.82 14.96
N GLY A 60 -1.93 3.66 13.93
CA GLY A 60 -2.92 4.74 13.83
C GLY A 60 -4.36 4.22 13.88
N ALA A 61 -4.66 3.17 13.12
CA ALA A 61 -5.98 2.54 13.10
C ALA A 61 -6.36 1.94 14.46
N ILE A 62 -5.44 1.23 15.13
CA ILE A 62 -5.66 0.67 16.47
C ILE A 62 -5.95 1.79 17.47
N VAL A 63 -5.15 2.86 17.47
CA VAL A 63 -5.39 4.02 18.35
C VAL A 63 -6.77 4.65 18.08
N GLY A 64 -7.14 4.80 16.81
CA GLY A 64 -8.45 5.31 16.42
C GLY A 64 -9.61 4.41 16.85
N ILE A 65 -9.48 3.09 16.70
CA ILE A 65 -10.48 2.11 17.16
C ILE A 65 -10.62 2.15 18.69
N CYS A 66 -9.49 2.13 19.41
CA CYS A 66 -9.49 2.23 20.87
C CYS A 66 -10.14 3.54 21.36
N SER A 67 -9.84 4.66 20.70
CA SER A 67 -10.44 5.96 20.99
C SER A 67 -11.96 5.94 20.76
N PHE A 68 -12.40 5.40 19.61
CA PHE A 68 -13.82 5.29 19.27
C PHE A 68 -14.60 4.39 20.25
N CYS A 69 -14.02 3.26 20.65
CA CYS A 69 -14.63 2.35 21.63
C CYS A 69 -14.71 2.99 23.03
N SER A 70 -13.71 3.80 23.40
CA SER A 70 -13.67 4.45 24.72
C SER A 70 -14.63 5.62 24.82
N LYS A 71 -14.75 6.42 23.75
CA LYS A 71 -15.61 7.62 23.69
C LYS A 71 -16.21 7.72 22.28
N PRO A 72 -17.30 7.01 21.99
CA PRO A 72 -17.89 7.05 20.67
C PRO A 72 -18.44 8.45 20.37
N PRO A 73 -18.20 9.01 19.17
CA PRO A 73 -18.73 10.30 18.78
C PRO A 73 -20.26 10.29 18.84
N SER A 74 -20.85 11.39 19.26
CA SER A 74 -22.30 11.56 19.29
C SER A 74 -22.90 11.43 17.87
N ARG A 75 -24.22 11.28 17.77
CA ARG A 75 -24.89 11.16 16.47
C ARG A 75 -24.82 12.43 15.62
N ASN A 76 -24.60 13.58 16.27
CA ASN A 76 -24.53 14.88 15.61
C ASN A 76 -23.13 15.19 15.05
N GLU A 77 -22.10 14.45 15.47
CA GLU A 77 -20.72 14.62 15.01
C GLU A 77 -20.45 13.80 13.74
N ILE A 78 -21.19 14.13 12.67
CA ILE A 78 -21.12 13.41 11.39
C ILE A 78 -19.70 13.43 10.82
N MET A 79 -19.00 14.57 10.90
CA MET A 79 -17.63 14.71 10.38
C MET A 79 -16.67 13.71 11.02
N MET A 80 -16.68 13.58 12.36
CA MET A 80 -15.80 12.63 13.05
C MET A 80 -16.10 11.17 12.68
N ARG A 81 -17.36 10.84 12.42
CA ARG A 81 -17.74 9.49 11.97
C ARG A 81 -17.24 9.21 10.55
N VAL A 82 -17.32 10.19 9.66
CA VAL A 82 -16.80 10.08 8.29
C VAL A 82 -15.27 9.95 8.31
N ASP A 83 -14.57 10.73 9.14
CA ASP A 83 -13.12 10.63 9.31
C ASP A 83 -12.69 9.26 9.86
N PHE A 84 -13.43 8.73 10.84
CA PHE A 84 -13.19 7.39 11.36
C PHE A 84 -13.40 6.30 10.29
N MET A 85 -14.45 6.41 9.48
CA MET A 85 -14.67 5.48 8.36
C MET A 85 -13.58 5.57 7.31
N ALA A 86 -13.11 6.79 6.97
CA ALA A 86 -11.99 6.99 6.06
C ALA A 86 -10.71 6.32 6.61
N MET A 87 -10.43 6.46 7.90
CA MET A 87 -9.30 5.79 8.55
C MET A 87 -9.40 4.25 8.44
N LEU A 88 -10.59 3.66 8.64
CA LEU A 88 -10.80 2.21 8.51
C LEU A 88 -10.62 1.74 7.06
N ILE A 89 -11.09 2.53 6.09
CA ILE A 89 -10.87 2.27 4.67
C ILE A 89 -9.37 2.28 4.36
N THR A 90 -8.65 3.33 4.75
CA THR A 90 -7.19 3.42 4.56
C THR A 90 -6.46 2.24 5.22
N ALA A 91 -6.85 1.85 6.43
CA ALA A 91 -6.26 0.68 7.11
C ALA A 91 -6.52 -0.62 6.35
N THR A 92 -7.71 -0.77 5.74
CA THR A 92 -8.07 -1.92 4.92
C THR A 92 -7.23 -1.98 3.64
N GLU A 93 -7.01 -0.85 2.97
CA GLU A 93 -6.14 -0.78 1.78
C GLU A 93 -4.70 -1.18 2.13
N HIS A 94 -4.18 -0.64 3.24
CA HIS A 94 -2.86 -1.00 3.75
C HIS A 94 -2.76 -2.47 4.18
N LEU A 95 -3.86 -3.12 4.58
CA LEU A 95 -3.90 -4.56 4.82
C LEU A 95 -3.67 -5.35 3.52
N PHE A 96 -4.34 -4.99 2.42
CA PHE A 96 -4.12 -5.62 1.11
C PHE A 96 -2.70 -5.38 0.59
N LEU A 97 -2.16 -4.16 0.76
CA LEU A 97 -0.78 -3.84 0.38
C LEU A 97 0.23 -4.63 1.21
N CYS A 98 0.01 -4.74 2.52
CA CYS A 98 0.86 -5.52 3.40
C CYS A 98 0.83 -7.01 3.01
N ALA A 99 -0.34 -7.56 2.69
CA ALA A 99 -0.48 -8.94 2.22
C ALA A 99 0.26 -9.16 0.90
N PHE A 100 0.10 -8.26 -0.07
CA PHE A 100 0.84 -8.31 -1.34
C PHE A 100 2.36 -8.29 -1.11
N VAL A 101 2.86 -7.31 -0.36
CA VAL A 101 4.30 -7.17 -0.07
C VAL A 101 4.84 -8.41 0.63
N SER A 102 4.09 -8.98 1.56
CA SER A 102 4.48 -10.19 2.29
C SER A 102 4.52 -11.42 1.38
N LEU A 103 3.58 -11.58 0.45
CA LEU A 103 3.59 -12.66 -0.54
C LEU A 103 4.75 -12.52 -1.53
N VAL A 104 5.07 -11.30 -1.97
CA VAL A 104 6.24 -11.04 -2.82
C VAL A 104 7.52 -11.39 -2.07
N PHE A 105 7.64 -10.96 -0.81
CA PHE A 105 8.79 -11.31 0.03
C PHE A 105 8.92 -12.83 0.19
N VAL A 106 7.83 -13.53 0.54
CA VAL A 106 7.86 -14.99 0.70
C VAL A 106 8.30 -15.67 -0.58
N LYS A 107 7.75 -15.24 -1.72
CA LYS A 107 8.13 -15.79 -3.01
C LYS A 107 9.62 -15.56 -3.33
N LEU A 108 10.15 -14.37 -3.08
CA LEU A 108 11.53 -14.02 -3.44
C LEU A 108 12.58 -14.61 -2.49
N GLU A 109 12.29 -14.64 -1.19
CA GLU A 109 13.23 -15.15 -0.18
C GLU A 109 13.23 -16.68 -0.11
N PHE A 110 12.04 -17.29 -0.23
CA PHE A 110 11.85 -18.72 -0.04
C PHE A 110 11.52 -19.47 -1.32
N ASP A 111 11.93 -18.95 -2.48
CA ASP A 111 11.73 -19.64 -3.78
C ASP A 111 12.29 -21.07 -3.75
N TYR A 112 13.36 -21.31 -2.98
CA TYR A 112 13.97 -22.63 -2.78
C TYR A 112 13.14 -23.61 -1.94
N LEU A 113 12.21 -23.13 -1.10
CA LEU A 113 11.34 -23.97 -0.28
C LEU A 113 10.17 -24.56 -1.07
N PHE A 114 9.78 -23.92 -2.17
CA PHE A 114 8.76 -24.46 -3.05
C PHE A 114 9.41 -25.54 -3.92
N GLU A 115 8.94 -26.79 -3.79
CA GLU A 115 9.45 -27.91 -4.58
C GLU A 115 9.46 -27.58 -6.08
N PRO A 116 10.41 -28.14 -6.87
CA PRO A 116 10.51 -27.90 -8.31
C PRO A 116 9.24 -28.26 -9.11
N GLY A 117 8.23 -28.88 -8.50
CA GLY A 117 6.94 -29.21 -9.13
C GLY A 117 5.83 -28.18 -8.99
N TYR A 118 5.80 -27.34 -7.93
CA TYR A 118 4.70 -26.41 -7.67
C TYR A 118 5.17 -25.08 -7.05
N PRO A 119 5.89 -24.24 -7.82
CA PRO A 119 6.23 -22.90 -7.36
C PRO A 119 4.97 -22.07 -7.13
N LEU A 120 4.98 -21.23 -6.09
CA LEU A 120 3.89 -20.29 -5.83
C LEU A 120 3.69 -19.37 -7.06
N PRO A 121 2.57 -19.42 -7.80
CA PRO A 121 2.39 -18.61 -9.00
C PRO A 121 2.25 -17.12 -8.67
N TRP A 122 2.78 -16.26 -9.53
CA TRP A 122 2.66 -14.80 -9.41
C TRP A 122 1.20 -14.33 -9.43
N THR A 123 0.32 -15.05 -10.10
CA THR A 123 -1.12 -14.81 -10.05
C THR A 123 -1.68 -14.85 -8.63
N ILE A 124 -1.22 -15.77 -7.78
CA ILE A 124 -1.62 -15.82 -6.35
C ILE A 124 -0.98 -14.69 -5.57
N VAL A 125 0.30 -14.38 -5.84
CA VAL A 125 1.02 -13.28 -5.19
C VAL A 125 0.33 -11.93 -5.43
N PHE A 126 -0.19 -11.70 -6.65
CA PHE A 126 -0.90 -10.47 -7.03
C PHE A 126 -2.39 -10.46 -6.62
N CYS A 127 -2.95 -11.57 -6.15
CA CYS A 127 -4.36 -11.67 -5.76
C CYS A 127 -4.86 -10.57 -4.79
N PRO A 128 -4.08 -10.17 -3.75
CA PRO A 128 -4.48 -9.06 -2.89
C PRO A 128 -4.64 -7.75 -3.66
N LEU A 129 -3.81 -7.47 -4.67
CA LEU A 129 -3.91 -6.26 -5.48
C LEU A 129 -5.10 -6.30 -6.45
N PHE A 130 -5.46 -7.48 -6.98
CA PHE A 130 -6.69 -7.62 -7.79
C PHE A 130 -7.92 -7.31 -6.95
N SER A 131 -7.96 -7.88 -5.74
CA SER A 131 -9.05 -7.63 -4.78
C SER A 131 -9.11 -6.15 -4.41
N LEU A 132 -7.96 -5.54 -4.11
CA LEU A 132 -7.85 -4.11 -3.82
C LEU A 132 -8.36 -3.26 -4.99
N SER A 133 -7.96 -3.57 -6.22
CA SER A 133 -8.37 -2.80 -7.42
C SER A 133 -9.89 -2.80 -7.64
N ILE A 134 -10.55 -3.94 -7.40
CA ILE A 134 -12.01 -4.06 -7.48
C ILE A 134 -12.68 -3.27 -6.34
N LEU A 135 -12.20 -3.43 -5.11
CA LEU A 135 -12.72 -2.72 -3.95
C LEU A 135 -12.56 -1.20 -4.09
N SER A 136 -11.44 -0.75 -4.67
CA SER A 136 -11.15 0.67 -4.89
C SER A 136 -12.19 1.37 -5.75
N ILE A 137 -12.91 0.68 -6.64
CA ILE A 137 -14.03 1.29 -7.39
C ILE A 137 -15.14 1.72 -6.43
N GLY A 138 -15.52 0.83 -5.51
CA GLY A 138 -16.55 1.12 -4.50
C GLY A 138 -16.09 2.18 -3.50
N ILE A 139 -14.83 2.09 -3.06
CA ILE A 139 -14.23 3.06 -2.14
C ILE A 139 -14.16 4.44 -2.81
N ALA A 140 -13.77 4.54 -4.08
CA ALA A 140 -13.74 5.82 -4.80
C ALA A 140 -15.13 6.49 -4.85
N VAL A 141 -16.19 5.71 -5.09
CA VAL A 141 -17.57 6.26 -5.05
C VAL A 141 -17.95 6.72 -3.64
N TRP A 142 -17.55 5.97 -2.61
CA TRP A 142 -17.77 6.39 -1.22
C TRP A 142 -17.00 7.69 -0.90
N SER A 143 -15.73 7.78 -1.27
CA SER A 143 -14.86 8.94 -1.04
C SER A 143 -15.39 10.18 -1.76
N LEU A 144 -15.84 10.04 -3.02
CA LEU A 144 -16.49 11.12 -3.79
C LEU A 144 -17.74 11.66 -3.09
N ARG A 145 -18.58 10.78 -2.52
CA ARG A 145 -19.81 11.20 -1.81
C ARG A 145 -19.55 11.94 -0.51
N HIS A 146 -18.37 11.74 0.09
CA HIS A 146 -18.02 12.29 1.41
C HIS A 146 -16.90 13.35 1.34
N ASP A 147 -16.59 13.86 0.14
CA ASP A 147 -15.55 14.86 -0.11
C ASP A 147 -14.18 14.45 0.46
N LYS A 148 -13.85 13.15 0.30
CA LYS A 148 -12.55 12.58 0.68
C LYS A 148 -11.66 12.41 -0.54
N PRO A 149 -10.33 12.59 -0.39
CA PRO A 149 -9.39 12.33 -1.47
C PRO A 149 -9.46 10.86 -1.87
N PHE A 150 -9.41 10.58 -3.17
CA PHE A 150 -9.53 9.23 -3.73
C PHE A 150 -8.43 8.89 -4.76
N GLU A 151 -7.30 9.61 -4.70
CA GLU A 151 -6.19 9.51 -5.67
C GLU A 151 -5.62 8.08 -5.75
N PHE A 152 -5.49 7.39 -4.62
CA PHE A 152 -4.93 6.04 -4.56
C PHE A 152 -5.94 4.99 -5.06
N GLU A 153 -7.20 5.15 -4.71
CA GLU A 153 -8.31 4.31 -5.17
C GLU A 153 -8.41 4.33 -6.68
N PHE A 154 -8.32 5.52 -7.27
CA PHE A 154 -8.32 5.70 -8.70
C PHE A 154 -7.09 5.04 -9.35
N PHE A 155 -5.93 5.17 -8.72
CA PHE A 155 -4.70 4.51 -9.18
C PHE A 155 -4.86 2.98 -9.21
N TYR A 156 -5.36 2.35 -8.16
CA TYR A 156 -5.56 0.89 -8.15
C TYR A 156 -6.61 0.45 -9.16
N ALA A 157 -7.75 1.16 -9.22
CA ALA A 157 -8.85 0.82 -10.12
C ALA A 157 -8.44 0.81 -11.59
N ILE A 158 -7.71 1.83 -12.05
CA ILE A 158 -7.28 1.91 -13.47
C ILE A 158 -6.21 0.88 -13.80
N ASN A 159 -5.33 0.59 -12.85
CA ASN A 159 -4.20 -0.31 -13.09
C ASN A 159 -4.56 -1.80 -12.99
N ILE A 160 -5.83 -2.17 -12.78
CA ILE A 160 -6.26 -3.58 -12.65
C ILE A 160 -5.78 -4.45 -13.83
N VAL A 161 -5.95 -3.97 -15.07
CA VAL A 161 -5.55 -4.70 -16.28
C VAL A 161 -4.02 -4.84 -16.35
N GLN A 162 -3.29 -3.77 -16.02
CA GLN A 162 -1.83 -3.80 -15.98
C GLN A 162 -1.32 -4.79 -14.94
N LEU A 163 -1.91 -4.83 -13.75
CA LEU A 163 -1.55 -5.75 -12.68
C LEU A 163 -1.75 -7.22 -13.09
N VAL A 164 -2.87 -7.52 -13.76
CA VAL A 164 -3.15 -8.88 -14.27
C VAL A 164 -2.11 -9.29 -15.31
N PHE A 165 -1.80 -8.42 -16.27
CA PHE A 165 -0.79 -8.71 -17.29
C PHE A 165 0.62 -8.87 -16.69
N ILE A 166 0.99 -8.08 -15.69
CA ILE A 166 2.26 -8.24 -14.97
C ILE A 166 2.33 -9.63 -14.34
N ALA A 167 1.27 -10.06 -13.63
CA ALA A 167 1.24 -11.37 -12.99
C ALA A 167 1.39 -12.51 -14.02
N PHE A 168 0.63 -12.47 -15.12
CA PHE A 168 0.70 -13.48 -16.18
C PHE A 168 2.03 -13.49 -16.93
N LYS A 169 2.64 -12.31 -17.13
CA LYS A 169 3.97 -12.19 -17.73
C LYS A 169 5.02 -12.82 -16.83
N LEU A 170 4.94 -12.57 -15.52
CA LEU A 170 5.85 -13.18 -14.54
C LEU A 170 5.66 -14.69 -14.43
N ASP A 171 4.43 -15.20 -14.63
CA ASP A 171 4.12 -16.63 -14.73
C ASP A 171 4.47 -17.23 -16.11
N LYS A 172 5.04 -16.46 -17.04
CA LYS A 172 5.38 -16.88 -18.43
C LYS A 172 4.17 -17.40 -19.23
N GLN A 173 2.95 -17.11 -18.81
CA GLN A 173 1.72 -17.51 -19.50
C GLN A 173 1.42 -16.63 -20.72
N VAL A 174 1.93 -15.39 -20.73
CA VAL A 174 1.78 -14.44 -21.83
C VAL A 174 3.17 -13.95 -22.25
N LYS A 175 3.46 -14.03 -23.56
CA LYS A 175 4.60 -13.34 -24.18
C LYS A 175 4.08 -11.98 -24.66
N LEU A 176 4.46 -10.91 -23.96
CA LEU A 176 4.26 -9.52 -24.41
C LEU A 176 5.38 -9.12 -25.36
#